data_AF-W9NNW6-F1
#
_entry.id   AF-W9NNW6-F1
#
_cell.length_a   1.000
_cell.length_b   1.000
_cell.length_c   1.000
_cell.angle_alpha   90.00
_cell.angle_beta   90.00
_cell.angle_gamma   90.00
#
_symmetry.space_group_name_H-M   'P 1'
#
loop_
_entity.id
_entity.type
_entity.pdbx_description
1 polymer ?
#
loop_
_entity_poly.entity_id
_entity_poly.type
_entity_poly.pdbx_seq_one_letter_code
_entity_poly.pdbx_strand_id
1 'polypeptide(L)'
;MSSRYRPLLPNPTPASSSTEDASGSQSQSSLSGLTKIQRAGTRTACESCRKKKTRCNGGKPMCKRCIETTTDCIYRTDEEEKSLLALEGRNSELMTELEQLRELYSMIHSRSTEEAQEIFNRIRTNSDPIEVLQMVKASELLLQGTLPEETGMEVQARRE
;
A
#
# COMPACT_ATOMS: atom_id res chain seq x y z
N MET A 1 -43.60 -21.51 -13.00
CA MET A 1 -42.22 -21.32 -12.51
C MET A 1 -42.27 -20.56 -11.20
N SER A 2 -42.13 -21.27 -10.07
CA SER A 2 -42.31 -20.69 -8.73
C SER A 2 -41.12 -19.81 -8.34
N SER A 3 -41.39 -18.53 -8.12
CA SER A 3 -40.43 -17.52 -7.68
C SER A 3 -39.91 -17.87 -6.28
N ARG A 4 -38.59 -18.11 -6.15
CA ARG A 4 -37.89 -18.49 -4.91
C ARG A 4 -37.26 -17.31 -4.18
N TYR A 5 -37.95 -16.17 -4.10
CA TYR A 5 -37.40 -15.03 -3.35
C TYR A 5 -38.35 -14.59 -2.24
N ARG A 6 -37.78 -14.49 -1.03
CA ARG A 6 -38.47 -14.08 0.19
C ARG A 6 -38.50 -12.55 0.24
N PRO A 7 -39.66 -11.91 0.43
CA PRO A 7 -39.75 -10.46 0.52
C PRO A 7 -38.95 -9.94 1.72
N LEU A 8 -38.22 -8.84 1.54
CA LEU A 8 -37.54 -8.14 2.62
C LEU A 8 -38.57 -7.39 3.46
N LEU A 9 -38.54 -7.57 4.79
CA LEU A 9 -39.33 -6.76 5.71
C LEU A 9 -38.54 -5.50 6.11
N PRO A 10 -39.22 -4.34 6.25
CA PRO A 10 -38.60 -3.12 6.72
C PRO A 10 -37.96 -3.29 8.11
N ASN A 11 -36.80 -2.64 8.28
CA ASN A 11 -36.08 -2.57 9.55
C ASN A 11 -36.96 -1.89 10.61
N PRO A 12 -37.31 -2.54 11.73
CA PRO A 12 -38.00 -1.86 12.82
C PRO A 12 -37.03 -0.86 13.44
N THR A 13 -37.27 0.42 13.18
CA THR A 13 -36.57 1.51 13.87
C THR A 13 -36.81 1.37 15.37
N PRO A 14 -35.80 1.59 16.23
CA PRO A 14 -36.04 1.69 17.65
C PRO A 14 -36.85 2.97 17.89
N ALA A 15 -38.14 2.79 18.16
CA ALA A 15 -39.02 3.88 18.57
C ALA A 15 -38.44 4.51 19.85
N SER A 16 -38.10 5.78 19.72
CA SER A 16 -37.82 6.71 20.79
C SER A 16 -38.95 6.68 21.82
N SER A 17 -38.51 6.66 23.07
CA SER A 17 -39.26 6.65 24.33
C SER A 17 -40.43 7.63 24.37
N SER A 18 -41.64 7.08 24.54
CA SER A 18 -42.78 7.78 25.16
C SER A 18 -43.13 7.05 26.45
N THR A 19 -43.10 7.79 27.53
CA THR A 19 -43.46 7.44 28.91
C THR A 19 -44.97 7.29 29.06
N GLU A 20 -45.49 6.11 29.41
CA GLU A 20 -46.79 5.96 30.09
C GLU A 20 -46.83 4.70 30.98
N ASP A 21 -47.36 4.88 32.18
CA ASP A 21 -47.53 3.92 33.27
C ASP A 21 -48.54 2.80 32.97
N ALA A 22 -48.24 1.57 33.40
CA ALA A 22 -49.26 0.58 33.76
C ALA A 22 -48.70 -0.52 34.67
N SER A 23 -49.36 -0.70 35.82
CA SER A 23 -49.07 -1.70 36.85
C SER A 23 -49.40 -3.13 36.44
N GLY A 24 -48.51 -4.06 36.82
CA GLY A 24 -48.86 -5.36 37.41
C GLY A 24 -49.32 -6.51 36.51
N SER A 25 -48.47 -7.53 36.35
CA SER A 25 -48.72 -8.86 36.92
C SER A 25 -47.56 -9.83 36.68
N GLN A 26 -47.31 -10.61 37.72
CA GLN A 26 -46.21 -11.55 37.86
C GLN A 26 -46.41 -12.79 36.97
N SER A 27 -45.31 -13.35 36.48
CA SER A 27 -45.12 -14.80 36.36
C SER A 27 -43.63 -15.07 36.32
N GLN A 28 -43.08 -15.37 37.50
CA GLN A 28 -41.75 -15.94 37.64
C GLN A 28 -41.79 -17.39 37.18
N SER A 29 -41.00 -17.73 36.17
CA SER A 29 -40.52 -19.09 35.98
C SER A 29 -38.99 -19.10 35.96
N SER A 30 -38.51 -19.74 37.02
CA SER A 30 -37.18 -20.07 37.47
C SER A 30 -36.14 -20.45 36.40
N LEU A 31 -34.96 -19.86 36.55
CA LEU A 31 -33.63 -20.49 36.45
C LEU A 31 -33.25 -21.19 35.14
N SER A 32 -32.44 -20.48 34.34
CA SER A 32 -31.15 -20.99 33.85
C SER A 32 -30.29 -19.82 33.39
N GLY A 33 -29.20 -19.59 34.13
CA GLY A 33 -28.22 -18.56 33.84
C GLY A 33 -27.61 -18.75 32.46
N LEU A 34 -27.99 -17.89 31.54
CA LEU A 34 -27.13 -17.48 30.46
C LEU A 34 -27.12 -15.98 30.55
N THR A 35 -26.11 -15.44 31.26
CA THR A 35 -25.66 -14.09 30.95
C THR A 35 -25.51 -14.09 29.44
N LYS A 36 -26.42 -13.38 28.75
CA LYS A 36 -26.34 -13.18 27.32
C LYS A 36 -25.04 -12.43 27.15
N ILE A 37 -23.95 -13.17 26.94
CA ILE A 37 -22.65 -12.63 26.57
C ILE A 37 -23.01 -11.82 25.35
N GLN A 38 -23.13 -10.50 25.54
CA GLN A 38 -23.35 -9.60 24.45
C GLN A 38 -22.24 -9.95 23.49
N ARG A 39 -22.61 -10.45 22.30
CA ARG A 39 -21.65 -10.70 21.24
C ARG A 39 -21.20 -9.31 20.81
N ALA A 40 -20.33 -8.69 21.60
CA ALA A 40 -19.67 -7.46 21.32
C ALA A 40 -18.87 -7.74 20.05
N GLY A 41 -19.47 -7.40 18.91
CA GLY A 41 -18.79 -7.42 17.63
C GLY A 41 -17.59 -6.52 17.80
N THR A 42 -16.40 -7.10 17.76
CA THR A 42 -15.19 -6.31 17.90
C THR A 42 -15.05 -5.46 16.65
N ARG A 43 -14.89 -4.14 16.82
CA ARG A 43 -14.68 -3.20 15.69
C ARG A 43 -13.41 -3.54 14.90
N THR A 44 -12.42 -4.14 15.56
CA THR A 44 -11.12 -4.48 14.97
C THR A 44 -10.81 -5.95 15.21
N ALA A 45 -10.67 -6.73 14.13
CA ALA A 45 -10.15 -8.10 14.18
C ALA A 45 -8.61 -8.09 14.24
N CYS A 46 -7.99 -9.05 14.93
CA CYS A 46 -6.53 -9.23 14.91
C CYS A 46 -6.04 -9.65 13.51
N GLU A 47 -4.74 -9.46 13.24
CA GLU A 47 -4.10 -9.75 11.95
C GLU A 47 -4.34 -11.20 11.48
N SER A 48 -4.14 -12.17 12.37
CA SER A 48 -4.35 -13.59 12.07
C SER A 48 -5.79 -13.89 11.62
N CYS A 49 -6.79 -13.26 12.27
CA CYS A 49 -8.19 -13.40 11.86
C CYS A 49 -8.52 -12.62 10.58
N ARG A 50 -7.94 -11.43 10.38
CA ARG A 50 -8.05 -10.65 9.13
C ARG A 50 -7.51 -11.45 7.94
N LYS A 51 -6.27 -11.96 8.03
CA LYS A 51 -5.61 -12.76 7.00
C LYS A 51 -6.38 -14.04 6.65
N LYS A 52 -6.92 -14.72 7.67
CA LYS A 52 -7.73 -15.94 7.48
C LYS A 52 -9.21 -15.65 7.11
N LYS A 53 -9.63 -14.39 7.01
CA LYS A 53 -11.01 -13.94 6.75
C LYS A 53 -12.04 -14.61 7.68
N THR A 54 -11.71 -14.71 8.95
CA THR A 54 -12.53 -15.42 9.94
C THR A 54 -12.99 -14.51 11.06
N ARG A 55 -14.09 -14.89 11.72
CA ARG A 55 -14.65 -14.11 12.82
C ARG A 55 -13.65 -14.03 13.98
N CYS A 56 -13.20 -12.82 14.28
CA CYS A 56 -12.46 -12.51 15.49
C CYS A 56 -13.45 -12.20 16.63
N ASN A 57 -13.13 -12.65 17.84
CA ASN A 57 -13.92 -12.34 19.03
C ASN A 57 -13.37 -11.15 19.82
N GLY A 58 -12.24 -10.56 19.40
CA GLY A 58 -11.71 -9.33 20.02
C GLY A 58 -11.16 -9.43 21.42
N GLY A 59 -10.90 -10.65 21.91
CA GLY A 59 -10.28 -10.82 23.23
C GLY A 59 -8.92 -10.14 23.27
N LYS A 60 -8.65 -9.38 24.34
CA LYS A 60 -7.33 -8.83 24.66
C LYS A 60 -6.78 -9.55 25.90
N PRO A 61 -5.49 -9.94 25.93
CA PRO A 61 -4.45 -9.69 24.92
C PRO A 61 -4.53 -10.58 23.66
N MET A 62 -5.20 -11.74 23.72
CA MET A 62 -5.36 -12.66 22.59
C MET A 62 -6.83 -13.02 22.35
N CYS A 63 -7.20 -13.20 21.09
CA CYS A 63 -8.54 -13.67 20.71
C CYS A 63 -8.65 -15.19 20.93
N LYS A 64 -9.85 -15.69 21.25
CA LYS A 64 -10.13 -17.10 21.58
C LYS A 64 -9.59 -18.06 20.52
N ARG A 65 -9.83 -17.73 19.25
CA ARG A 65 -9.33 -18.54 18.14
C ARG A 65 -7.80 -18.61 18.13
N CYS A 66 -7.12 -17.48 18.32
CA CYS A 66 -5.66 -17.46 18.28
C CYS A 66 -5.06 -18.20 19.49
N ILE A 67 -5.75 -18.21 20.64
CA ILE A 67 -5.40 -19.04 21.79
C ILE A 67 -5.52 -20.52 21.42
N GLU A 68 -6.67 -20.94 20.88
CA GLU A 68 -6.94 -22.33 20.50
C GLU A 68 -6.00 -22.85 19.41
N THR A 69 -5.65 -22.00 18.44
CA THR A 69 -4.75 -22.36 17.35
C THR A 69 -3.28 -22.08 17.65
N THR A 70 -2.96 -21.62 18.87
CA THR A 70 -1.60 -21.24 19.30
C THR A 70 -0.87 -20.40 18.25
N THR A 71 -1.56 -19.40 17.69
CA THR A 71 -1.00 -18.49 16.69
C THR A 71 -0.83 -17.10 17.26
N ASP A 72 0.16 -16.36 16.78
CA ASP A 72 0.37 -14.97 17.17
C ASP A 72 -0.88 -14.12 16.91
N CYS A 73 -1.31 -13.40 17.95
CA CYS A 73 -2.51 -12.59 17.96
C CYS A 73 -2.14 -11.12 18.08
N ILE A 74 -1.76 -10.52 16.95
CA ILE A 74 -1.35 -9.12 16.91
C ILE A 74 -2.54 -8.26 16.49
N TYR A 75 -2.78 -7.20 17.26
CA TYR A 75 -3.70 -6.14 16.91
C TYR A 75 -2.88 -4.90 16.54
N ARG A 76 -2.55 -4.74 15.25
CA ARG A 76 -2.02 -3.47 14.77
C ARG A 76 -3.06 -2.37 14.92
N THR A 77 -2.61 -1.21 15.35
CA THR A 77 -3.43 0.00 15.28
C THR A 77 -3.43 0.55 13.86
N ASP A 78 -4.52 1.18 13.43
CA ASP A 78 -4.58 1.78 12.09
C ASP A 78 -3.52 2.89 11.92
N GLU A 79 -3.07 3.49 13.02
CA GLU A 79 -1.98 4.48 13.04
C GLU A 79 -0.60 3.84 12.81
N GLU A 80 -0.34 2.66 13.38
CA GLU A 80 0.89 1.88 13.07
C GLU A 80 0.93 1.47 11.60
N GLU A 81 -0.19 1.00 11.02
CA GLU A 81 -0.26 0.64 9.60
C GLU A 81 0.04 1.86 8.70
N LYS A 82 -0.58 3.02 8.98
CA LYS A 82 -0.30 4.26 8.23
C LYS A 82 1.14 4.71 8.38
N SER A 83 1.70 4.64 9.59
CA SER A 83 3.08 5.03 9.84
C SER A 83 4.07 4.16 9.08
N LEU A 84 3.82 2.85 9.03
CA LEU A 84 4.65 1.93 8.25
C LEU A 84 4.59 2.25 6.75
N LEU A 85 3.40 2.45 6.20
CA LEU A 85 3.23 2.82 4.78
C LEU A 85 3.92 4.15 4.44
N ALA A 86 3.80 5.16 5.31
CA ALA A 86 4.47 6.45 5.11
C ALA A 86 6.00 6.32 5.17
N LEU A 87 6.50 5.45 6.06
CA LEU A 87 7.92 5.16 6.17
C LEU A 87 8.45 4.41 4.94
N GLU A 88 7.71 3.41 4.47
CA GLU A 88 8.02 2.66 3.24
C GLU A 88 8.05 3.59 2.03
N GLY A 89 7.09 4.51 1.91
CA GLY A 89 7.07 5.52 0.85
C GLY A 89 8.32 6.40 0.87
N ARG A 90 8.66 7.00 2.02
CA ARG A 90 9.89 7.78 2.16
C ARG A 90 11.15 6.98 1.86
N ASN A 91 11.18 5.72 2.29
CA ASN A 91 12.33 4.86 2.03
C ASN A 91 12.49 4.63 0.52
N SER A 92 11.41 4.35 -0.20
CA SER A 92 11.44 4.19 -1.66
C SER A 92 11.89 5.46 -2.39
N GLU A 93 11.49 6.63 -1.90
CA GLU A 93 11.88 7.94 -2.45
C GLU A 93 13.38 8.18 -2.26
N LEU A 94 13.89 8.01 -1.03
CA LEU A 94 15.31 8.13 -0.72
C LEU A 94 16.16 7.12 -1.49
N MET A 95 15.70 5.88 -1.65
CA MET A 95 16.40 4.87 -2.44
C MET A 95 16.49 5.27 -3.92
N THR A 96 15.44 5.86 -4.47
CA THR A 96 15.42 6.36 -5.85
C THR A 96 16.38 7.54 -6.03
N GLU A 97 16.35 8.49 -5.09
CA GLU A 97 17.27 9.64 -5.09
C GLU A 97 18.74 9.18 -5.00
N LEU A 98 19.05 8.23 -4.10
CA LEU A 98 20.40 7.67 -3.99
C LEU A 98 20.87 7.02 -5.29
N GLU A 99 19.99 6.29 -5.97
CA GLU A 99 20.32 5.66 -7.26
C GLU A 99 20.62 6.72 -8.32
N GLN A 100 19.82 7.79 -8.40
CA GLN A 100 20.05 8.91 -9.32
C GLN A 100 21.38 9.63 -9.05
N LEU A 101 21.72 9.86 -7.78
CA LEU A 101 23.00 10.48 -7.42
C LEU A 101 24.19 9.60 -7.80
N ARG A 102 24.08 8.28 -7.60
CA ARG A 102 25.10 7.31 -8.01
C ARG A 102 25.26 7.27 -9.52
N GLU A 103 24.16 7.35 -10.25
CA GLU A 103 24.17 7.40 -11.70
C GLU A 103 24.87 8.67 -12.21
N LEU A 104 24.56 9.84 -11.64
CA LEU A 104 25.26 11.09 -11.98
C LEU A 104 26.77 10.98 -11.72
N TYR A 105 27.16 10.44 -10.57
CA TYR A 105 28.57 10.18 -10.27
C TYR A 105 29.22 9.23 -11.30
N SER A 106 28.51 8.15 -11.67
CA SER A 106 28.97 7.20 -12.69
C SER A 106 29.19 7.88 -14.03
N MET A 107 28.29 8.79 -14.45
CA MET A 107 28.45 9.54 -15.70
C MET A 107 29.70 10.44 -15.67
N ILE A 108 29.98 11.11 -14.56
CA ILE A 108 31.19 11.95 -14.42
C ILE A 108 32.45 11.08 -14.44
N HIS A 109 32.40 9.91 -13.81
CA HIS A 109 33.57 9.02 -13.71
C HIS A 109 33.89 8.31 -15.03
N SER A 110 32.88 7.79 -15.73
CA SER A 110 33.09 6.85 -16.84
C SER A 110 33.13 7.51 -18.22
N ARG A 111 32.59 8.72 -18.37
CA ARG A 111 32.56 9.43 -19.66
C ARG A 111 33.90 10.07 -20.01
N SER A 112 34.00 10.53 -21.26
CA SER A 112 35.18 11.26 -21.73
C SER A 112 35.40 12.56 -20.93
N THR A 113 36.62 13.08 -20.93
CA THR A 113 36.96 14.31 -20.18
C THR A 113 36.12 15.51 -20.62
N GLU A 114 35.82 15.63 -21.91
CA GLU A 114 35.02 16.73 -22.46
C GLU A 114 33.56 16.64 -21.97
N GLU A 115 32.96 15.45 -22.02
CA GLU A 115 31.60 15.23 -21.51
C GLU A 115 31.53 15.43 -19.98
N ALA A 116 32.52 14.93 -19.24
CA ALA A 116 32.58 15.14 -17.79
C ALA A 116 32.71 16.62 -17.42
N GLN A 117 33.44 17.42 -18.21
CA GLN A 117 33.53 18.86 -18.03
C GLN A 117 32.19 19.57 -18.28
N GLU A 118 31.43 19.14 -19.28
CA GLU A 118 30.09 19.67 -19.53
C GLU A 118 29.13 19.34 -18.38
N ILE A 119 29.17 18.11 -17.85
CA ILE A 119 28.39 17.73 -16.66
C ILE A 119 28.79 18.60 -15.46
N PHE A 120 30.09 18.83 -15.24
CA PHE A 120 30.58 19.70 -14.16
C PHE A 120 30.08 21.14 -14.31
N ASN A 121 30.11 21.71 -15.52
CA ASN A 121 29.59 23.06 -15.77
C ASN A 121 28.10 23.16 -15.42
N ARG A 122 27.31 22.12 -15.72
CA ARG A 122 25.89 22.03 -15.35
C ARG A 122 25.68 21.94 -13.83
N ILE A 123 26.55 21.24 -13.11
CA ILE A 123 26.54 21.20 -11.63
C ILE A 123 26.87 22.57 -11.04
N ARG A 124 27.71 23.38 -11.72
CA ARG A 124 28.01 24.73 -11.24
C ARG A 124 26.87 25.72 -11.48
N THR A 125 26.03 25.50 -12.49
CA THR A 125 24.92 26.39 -12.84
C THR A 125 23.59 25.99 -12.18
N ASN A 126 23.42 24.72 -11.83
CA ASN A 126 22.21 24.19 -11.19
C ASN A 126 22.53 23.63 -9.81
N SER A 127 21.71 23.97 -8.81
CA SER A 127 21.91 23.51 -7.43
C SER A 127 21.32 22.13 -7.16
N ASP A 128 20.36 21.68 -7.97
CA ASP A 128 19.70 20.39 -7.78
C ASP A 128 20.36 19.29 -8.65
N PRO A 129 20.93 18.23 -8.03
CA PRO A 129 21.63 17.18 -8.77
C PRO A 129 20.70 16.28 -9.60
N ILE A 130 19.42 16.16 -9.24
CA ILE A 130 18.46 15.36 -9.98
C ILE A 130 18.09 16.06 -11.30
N GLU A 131 17.85 17.38 -11.25
CA GLU A 131 17.65 18.21 -12.44
C GLU A 131 18.86 18.12 -13.37
N VAL A 132 20.09 18.22 -12.84
CA VAL A 132 21.31 18.06 -13.64
C VAL A 132 21.34 16.70 -14.35
N LEU A 133 21.05 15.61 -13.63
CA LEU A 133 20.99 14.26 -14.21
C LEU A 133 19.96 14.20 -15.35
N GLN A 134 18.77 14.77 -15.16
CA GLN A 134 17.73 14.81 -16.19
C GLN A 134 18.18 15.59 -17.43
N MET A 135 18.83 16.73 -17.26
CA MET A 135 19.36 17.53 -18.36
C MET A 135 20.44 16.76 -19.15
N VAL A 136 21.33 16.05 -18.46
CA VAL A 136 22.38 15.23 -19.08
C VAL A 136 21.76 14.09 -19.89
N LYS A 137 20.81 13.35 -19.31
CA LYS A 137 20.07 12.29 -20.02
C LYS A 137 19.29 12.81 -21.21
N ALA A 138 18.62 13.95 -21.08
CA ALA A 138 17.87 14.57 -22.17
C ALA A 138 18.81 14.96 -23.33
N SER A 139 20.01 15.47 -23.03
CA SER A 139 21.01 15.81 -24.06
C SER A 139 21.49 14.59 -24.82
N GLU A 140 21.68 13.47 -24.12
CA GLU A 140 22.11 12.20 -24.70
C GLU A 140 21.04 11.60 -25.64
N LEU A 141 19.77 11.63 -25.24
CA LEU A 141 18.65 11.20 -26.08
C LEU A 141 18.56 11.99 -27.39
N LEU A 142 18.86 13.28 -27.36
CA LEU A 142 18.89 14.12 -28.56
C LEU A 142 20.06 13.78 -29.49
N LEU A 143 21.22 13.40 -28.95
CA LEU A 143 22.42 13.01 -29.71
C LEU A 143 22.33 11.59 -30.26
N GLN A 144 21.68 10.67 -29.55
CA GLN A 144 21.46 9.29 -30.01
C GLN A 144 20.46 9.20 -31.18
N GLY A 145 19.57 10.19 -31.33
CA GLY A 145 18.62 10.27 -32.44
C GLY A 145 19.20 10.72 -33.79
N THR A 146 20.50 11.05 -33.87
CA THR A 146 21.11 11.66 -35.05
C THR A 146 22.12 10.79 -35.81
N LEU A 147 22.14 9.47 -35.62
CA LEU A 147 22.94 8.57 -36.47
C LEU A 147 22.08 7.99 -37.60
N PRO A 148 22.22 8.45 -38.86
CA PRO A 148 21.78 7.65 -40.00
C PRO A 148 22.64 6.39 -40.09
N GLU A 149 21.99 5.23 -40.25
CA GLU A 149 22.62 4.00 -40.73
C GLU A 149 23.15 4.21 -42.16
N GLU A 150 24.37 4.74 -42.29
CA GLU A 150 25.14 4.64 -43.52
C GLU A 150 25.96 3.34 -43.48
N THR A 151 25.27 2.18 -43.56
CA THR A 151 25.94 0.95 -43.96
C THR A 151 26.28 1.05 -45.43
N GLY A 152 27.53 1.40 -45.71
CA GLY A 152 28.09 1.53 -47.04
C GLY A 152 27.92 0.26 -47.88
N MET A 153 27.45 0.47 -49.11
CA MET A 153 27.60 -0.47 -50.22
C MET A 153 29.10 -0.69 -50.50
N GLU A 154 29.67 -1.79 -50.05
CA GLU A 154 30.89 -2.33 -50.66
C GLU A 154 30.52 -3.06 -51.95
N VAL A 155 30.64 -2.34 -53.07
CA VAL A 155 30.63 -2.90 -54.42
C VAL A 155 31.88 -3.77 -54.57
N GLN A 156 31.69 -5.08 -54.55
CA GLN A 156 32.77 -6.04 -54.75
C GLN A 156 33.14 -6.10 -56.25
N ALA A 157 34.17 -5.34 -56.63
CA ALA A 157 34.85 -5.49 -57.90
C ALA A 157 35.92 -6.61 -57.80
N ARG A 158 35.70 -7.73 -58.48
CA ARG A 158 36.72 -8.71 -58.94
C ARG A 158 36.19 -9.32 -60.24
N ARG A 159 36.69 -9.00 -61.43
CA ARG A 159 37.93 -9.52 -62.07
C ARG A 159 38.11 -11.02 -61.81
N GLU A 160 37.62 -11.86 -62.73
CA GLU A 160 38.37 -12.66 -63.72
C GLU A 160 37.42 -13.23 -64.78
#